data_AF-A0A8J6HT41-F1
#
_entry.id   AF-A0A8J6HT41-F1
#
_cell.length_a   1.000
_cell.length_b   1.000
_cell.length_c   1.000
_cell.angle_alpha   90.00
_cell.angle_beta   90.00
_cell.angle_gamma   90.00
#
_symmetry.space_group_name_H-M   'P 1'
#
loop_
_entity.id
_entity.type
_entity.pdbx_description
1 polymer ?
#
loop_
_entity_poly.entity_id
_entity_poly.type
_entity_poly.pdbx_seq_one_letter_code
_entity_poly.pdbx_strand_id
1 'polypeptide(L)'
;MTSCFTCGVSWSDSHVSLDCSECGGYALERPCPECDGVCGAVWKRDLSMSHASSKARWEGKCSKQQKPKGNLTSSVSQELSLKLEKLSANS
;
A
#
# COMPACT_ATOMS: atom_id res chain seq x y z
N MET A 1 -15.62 -8.44 -8.96
CA MET A 1 -14.65 -8.70 -10.05
C MET A 1 -13.30 -8.99 -9.42
N THR A 2 -12.62 -10.08 -9.80
CA THR A 2 -11.24 -10.41 -9.36
C THR A 2 -10.24 -10.09 -10.48
N SER A 3 -10.44 -8.97 -11.15
CA SER A 3 -9.66 -8.53 -12.31
C SER A 3 -9.26 -7.08 -12.14
N CYS A 4 -8.08 -6.71 -12.60
CA CYS A 4 -7.59 -5.35 -12.51
C CYS A 4 -8.41 -4.39 -13.39
N PHE A 5 -8.81 -3.24 -12.84
CA PHE A 5 -9.53 -2.21 -13.61
C PHE A 5 -8.61 -1.37 -14.50
N THR A 6 -7.34 -1.24 -14.11
CA THR A 6 -6.35 -0.47 -14.86
C THR A 6 -5.81 -1.23 -16.08
N CYS A 7 -5.55 -2.54 -15.97
CA CYS A 7 -4.92 -3.32 -17.05
C CYS A 7 -5.72 -4.54 -17.52
N GLY A 8 -6.88 -4.83 -16.92
CA GLY A 8 -7.79 -5.88 -17.38
C GLY A 8 -7.38 -7.32 -17.06
N VAL A 9 -6.20 -7.56 -16.46
CA VAL A 9 -5.73 -8.91 -16.13
C VAL A 9 -6.58 -9.57 -15.04
N SER A 10 -6.71 -10.89 -15.10
CA SER A 10 -7.49 -11.69 -14.14
C SER A 10 -6.63 -12.15 -12.98
N TRP A 11 -6.78 -11.54 -11.80
CA TRP A 11 -6.08 -11.96 -10.59
C TRP A 11 -6.50 -13.35 -10.09
N SER A 12 -7.73 -13.77 -10.38
CA SER A 12 -8.19 -15.14 -10.08
C SER A 12 -7.46 -16.22 -10.88
N ASP A 13 -6.89 -15.86 -12.03
CA ASP A 13 -6.07 -16.74 -12.87
C ASP A 13 -4.57 -16.59 -12.56
N SER A 14 -4.23 -15.95 -11.44
CA SER A 14 -2.85 -15.57 -11.06
C SER A 14 -2.13 -14.65 -12.06
N HIS A 15 -2.86 -14.00 -12.97
CA HIS A 15 -2.29 -13.01 -13.88
C HIS A 15 -2.14 -11.64 -13.23
N VAL A 16 -0.98 -11.02 -13.43
CA VAL A 16 -0.62 -9.70 -12.90
C VAL A 16 0.23 -8.96 -13.92
N SER A 17 0.13 -7.62 -13.91
CA SER A 17 1.08 -6.77 -14.64
C SER A 17 2.04 -6.12 -13.64
N LEU A 18 3.34 -6.22 -13.91
CA LEU A 18 4.39 -5.65 -13.06
C LEU A 18 4.44 -4.13 -13.15
N ASP A 19 4.03 -3.57 -14.29
CA ASP A 19 3.97 -2.12 -14.54
C ASP A 19 2.63 -1.50 -14.13
N CYS A 20 1.73 -2.28 -13.53
CA CYS A 20 0.43 -1.80 -13.08
C CYS A 20 0.43 -1.57 -11.57
N SER A 21 0.26 -0.31 -11.17
CA SER A 21 0.15 0.09 -9.76
C SER A 21 -0.97 -0.64 -9.01
N GLU A 22 -2.08 -0.92 -9.68
CA GLU A 22 -3.23 -1.64 -9.10
C GLU A 22 -2.93 -3.14 -8.89
N CYS A 23 -2.11 -3.73 -9.75
CA CYS A 23 -1.65 -5.11 -9.58
C CYS A 23 -0.55 -5.24 -8.52
N GLY A 24 0.39 -4.30 -8.46
CA GLY A 24 1.45 -4.27 -7.45
C GLY A 24 2.25 -5.57 -7.31
N GLY A 25 2.43 -6.31 -8.41
CA GLY A 25 3.27 -7.50 -8.50
C GLY A 25 2.70 -8.81 -7.94
N TYR A 26 1.49 -8.81 -7.38
CA TYR A 26 0.86 -10.02 -6.81
C TYR A 26 -0.59 -10.15 -7.26
N ALA A 27 -1.16 -11.36 -7.17
CA ALA A 27 -2.54 -11.65 -7.54
C ALA A 27 -3.47 -11.46 -6.33
N LEU A 28 -4.31 -12.44 -5.99
CA LEU A 28 -5.22 -12.31 -4.85
C LEU A 28 -4.53 -12.38 -3.48
N GLU A 29 -3.34 -12.96 -3.43
CA GLU A 29 -2.63 -13.25 -2.19
C GLU A 29 -1.16 -12.88 -2.30
N ARG A 30 -0.55 -12.53 -1.17
CA ARG A 30 0.89 -12.27 -1.08
C ARG A 30 1.45 -12.63 0.29
N PRO A 31 2.76 -12.88 0.38
CA PRO A 31 3.45 -12.98 1.67
C PRO A 31 3.39 -11.65 2.44
N CYS A 32 3.50 -11.74 3.76
CA CYS A 32 3.45 -10.60 4.65
C CYS A 32 4.41 -9.47 4.23
N PRO A 33 3.89 -8.27 3.86
CA PRO A 33 4.71 -7.13 3.45
C PRO A 33 5.53 -6.52 4.59
N GLU A 34 5.15 -6.75 5.84
CA GLU A 34 5.83 -6.16 7.00
C GLU A 34 7.12 -6.89 7.38
N CYS A 35 7.28 -8.14 6.96
CA CYS A 35 8.44 -8.98 7.28
C CYS A 35 8.84 -9.90 6.13
N ASP A 36 8.49 -9.53 4.90
CA ASP A 36 8.81 -10.26 3.67
C ASP A 36 8.47 -11.76 3.75
N GLY A 37 7.31 -12.08 4.34
CA GLY A 37 6.83 -13.46 4.47
C GLY A 37 7.47 -14.31 5.56
N VAL A 38 8.44 -13.81 6.32
CA VAL A 38 9.14 -14.60 7.36
C VAL A 38 8.19 -15.13 8.45
N CYS A 39 7.07 -14.42 8.71
CA CYS A 39 6.07 -14.86 9.68
C CYS A 39 5.09 -15.92 9.14
N GLY A 40 5.15 -16.26 7.85
CA GLY A 40 4.22 -17.18 7.21
C GLY A 40 2.80 -16.65 7.03
N ALA A 41 2.50 -15.42 7.44
CA ALA A 41 1.17 -14.84 7.25
C ALA A 41 0.93 -14.50 5.77
N VAL A 42 -0.23 -14.90 5.28
CA VAL A 42 -0.72 -14.58 3.94
C VAL A 42 -1.67 -13.40 4.02
N TRP A 43 -1.45 -12.40 3.17
CA TRP A 43 -2.27 -11.21 3.07
C TRP A 43 -3.15 -11.31 1.83
N LYS A 44 -4.43 -10.99 1.99
CA LYS A 44 -5.42 -11.04 0.91
C LYS A 44 -5.60 -9.67 0.30
N ARG A 45 -5.82 -9.62 -1.00
CA ARG A 45 -6.11 -8.39 -1.72
C ARG A 45 -7.50 -7.87 -1.35
N ASP A 46 -7.56 -6.61 -0.96
CA ASP A 46 -8.82 -5.88 -0.86
C ASP A 46 -9.18 -5.36 -2.25
N LEU A 47 -10.12 -6.03 -2.91
CA LEU A 47 -10.55 -5.68 -4.27
C LEU A 47 -11.19 -4.28 -4.29
N SER A 48 -12.04 -3.98 -3.30
CA SER A 48 -12.76 -2.71 -3.22
C SER A 48 -11.80 -1.54 -3.09
N MET A 49 -10.86 -1.61 -2.14
CA MET A 49 -9.85 -0.55 -1.98
C MET A 49 -8.84 -0.54 -3.12
N SER A 50 -8.50 -1.69 -3.71
CA SER A 50 -7.55 -1.73 -4.83
C SER A 50 -8.10 -1.01 -6.05
N HIS A 51 -9.37 -1.26 -6.38
CA HIS A 51 -10.05 -0.55 -7.46
C HIS A 51 -10.27 0.93 -7.13
N ALA A 52 -10.73 1.25 -5.92
CA ALA A 52 -11.03 2.64 -5.53
C ALA A 52 -9.80 3.55 -5.51
N SER A 53 -8.62 3.00 -5.24
CA SER A 53 -7.35 3.76 -5.20
C SER A 53 -6.46 3.56 -6.42
N SER A 54 -6.86 2.71 -7.37
CA SER A 54 -6.05 2.25 -8.51
C SER A 54 -4.64 1.78 -8.10
N LYS A 55 -4.52 1.21 -6.90
CA LYS A 55 -3.27 0.78 -6.26
C LYS A 55 -3.49 -0.52 -5.52
N ALA A 56 -2.48 -1.39 -5.48
CA ALA A 56 -2.61 -2.66 -4.76
C ALA A 56 -2.81 -2.43 -3.25
N ARG A 57 -3.96 -2.88 -2.73
CA ARG A 57 -4.33 -2.81 -1.30
C ARG A 57 -4.48 -4.21 -0.74
N TRP A 58 -4.01 -4.38 0.49
CA TRP A 58 -3.85 -5.68 1.13
C TRP A 58 -4.38 -5.65 2.55
N GLU A 59 -5.12 -6.68 2.91
CA GLU A 59 -5.67 -6.92 4.23
C GLU A 59 -5.01 -8.15 4.84
N GLY A 60 -4.47 -7.97 6.04
CA GLY A 60 -3.80 -9.01 6.79
C GLY A 60 -3.14 -8.43 8.02
N LYS A 61 -2.52 -9.30 8.82
CA LYS A 61 -1.78 -8.92 10.01
C LYS A 61 -0.50 -9.71 10.06
N CYS A 62 0.62 -9.05 10.36
CA CYS A 62 1.88 -9.75 10.60
C CYS A 62 1.77 -10.60 11.88
N SER A 63 2.16 -11.88 11.80
CA SER A 63 2.18 -12.80 12.95
C SER A 63 3.42 -12.61 13.84
N LYS A 64 4.42 -11.84 13.39
CA LYS A 64 5.48 -11.36 14.28
C LYS A 64 4.91 -10.17 15.06
N GLN A 65 4.95 -10.24 16.38
CA GLN A 65 4.56 -9.11 17.21
C GLN A 65 5.44 -7.90 16.89
N GLN A 66 4.93 -6.99 16.08
CA GLN A 66 5.47 -5.65 16.00
C GLN A 66 4.91 -4.89 17.20
N LYS A 67 5.79 -4.39 18.07
CA LYS A 67 5.45 -3.27 18.98
C LYS A 67 4.68 -2.22 18.17
N PRO A 68 3.65 -1.56 18.74
CA PRO A 68 2.80 -0.64 18.01
C PRO A 68 3.64 0.46 17.37
N LYS A 69 3.92 0.36 16.07
CA LYS A 69 4.35 1.49 15.26
C LYS A 69 3.08 2.23 14.89
N GLY A 70 2.75 3.22 15.73
CA GLY A 70 1.70 4.18 15.44
C GLY A 70 1.88 4.75 14.04
N ASN A 71 0.80 4.69 13.26
CA ASN A 71 0.35 5.76 12.39
C ASN A 71 1.46 6.55 11.65
N LEU A 72 1.94 6.07 10.50
CA LEU A 72 2.61 6.92 9.52
C LEU A 72 1.62 7.29 8.40
N THR A 73 0.54 7.95 8.79
CA THR A 73 -0.19 8.88 7.92
C THR A 73 -0.11 10.25 8.58
N SER A 74 0.42 11.23 7.85
CA SER A 74 0.59 12.65 8.21
C SER A 74 1.95 13.06 8.79
N SER A 75 2.94 13.30 7.91
CA SER A 75 3.93 14.38 8.12
C SER A 75 4.71 14.70 6.83
N VAL A 76 4.01 15.03 5.74
CA VAL A 76 4.64 15.79 4.64
C VAL A 76 4.13 17.24 4.65
N SER A 77 2.92 17.47 5.16
CA SER A 77 2.32 18.81 5.24
C SER A 77 2.82 19.68 6.40
N GLN A 78 3.47 19.11 7.43
CA GLN A 78 3.90 19.88 8.61
C GLN A 78 5.28 20.53 8.43
N GLU A 79 6.17 19.93 7.66
CA GLU A 79 7.51 20.47 7.36
C GLU A 79 7.46 21.71 6.44
N LEU A 80 6.41 21.84 5.61
CA LEU A 80 6.32 22.94 4.65
C LEU A 80 5.91 24.27 5.31
N SER A 81 5.06 24.22 6.34
CA SER A 81 4.55 25.44 7.00
C SER A 81 5.62 26.15 7.83
N LEU A 82 6.50 25.41 8.52
CA LEU A 82 7.55 25.98 9.37
C LEU A 82 8.64 26.71 8.57
N LYS A 83 8.84 26.35 7.29
CA LYS A 83 9.81 27.01 6.41
C LYS A 83 9.28 28.30 5.78
N LEU A 84 7.96 28.50 5.71
CA LEU A 84 7.39 29.70 5.08
C LEU A 84 7.39 30.91 6.03
N GLU A 85 7.19 30.70 7.34
CA GLU A 85 7.20 31.79 8.33
C GLU A 85 8.60 32.37 8.58
N LYS A 86 9.66 31.59 8.34
CA LYS A 86 11.06 32.02 8.55
C LYS A 86 11.62 32.92 7.43
N LEU A 87 10.91 33.05 6.31
CA LEU A 87 11.34 33.90 5.19
C LEU A 87 10.67 35.28 5.21
N SER A 88 9.57 35.47 5.95
CA SER A 88 8.85 36.75 6.02
C SER A 88 9.36 37.71 7.10
N ALA A 89 10.29 37.28 7.98
CA ALA A 89 10.78 38.08 9.10
C ALA A 89 12.19 38.68 8.90
N ASN A 90 12.74 38.61 7.68
CA ASN A 90 14.02 39.24 7.36
C ASN A 90 13.91 40.10 6.09
N SER A 91 13.12 41.17 6.16
CA SER A 91 13.17 42.33 5.27
C SER A 91 12.96 43.60 6.09
#